data_AF-A0A3P1VKG8-F1
#
_entry.id   AF-A0A3P1VKG8-F1
#
_cell.length_a   1.000
_cell.length_b   1.000
_cell.length_c   1.000
_cell.angle_alpha   90.00
_cell.angle_beta   90.00
_cell.angle_gamma   90.00
#
_symmetry.space_group_name_H-M   'P 1'
#
loop_
_entity.id
_entity.type
_entity.pdbx_description
1 polymer ?
#
loop_
_entity_poly.entity_id
_entity_poly.type
_entity_poly.pdbx_seq_one_letter_code
_entity_poly.pdbx_strand_id
1 'polypeptide(L)'
;QTPGAPIHPDEPDGPKWPTRTNYDKTVHETVSYVDQTGHVVAKPHTDSVNFTRTVVVDNVTGEVITSGAGTTAWTATNGDTTFDAVVSPVVSGSVADKAQTAVVTDLNADSADVNETVTYTKVGSLVPSSSDGNFP
;
A
#
# COMPACT_ATOMS: atom_id res chain seq x y z
N GLN A 1 -1.83 -31.49 -5.46
CA GLN A 1 -1.78 -31.13 -6.88
C GLN A 1 -0.35 -30.72 -7.18
N THR A 2 0.25 -31.24 -8.24
CA THR A 2 1.63 -30.92 -8.62
C THR A 2 1.58 -30.10 -9.90
N PRO A 3 2.08 -28.84 -9.91
CA PRO A 3 2.17 -28.03 -11.10
C PRO A 3 2.74 -28.79 -12.31
N GLY A 4 2.04 -28.74 -13.44
CA GLY A 4 2.47 -29.38 -14.68
C GLY A 4 2.30 -30.90 -14.73
N ALA A 5 1.85 -31.56 -13.65
CA ALA A 5 1.45 -32.96 -13.71
C ALA A 5 0.10 -33.10 -14.43
N PRO A 6 -0.14 -34.22 -15.17
CA PRO A 6 -1.45 -34.53 -15.73
C PRO A 6 -2.53 -34.50 -14.64
N ILE A 7 -3.70 -33.96 -14.98
CA ILE A 7 -4.87 -33.97 -14.09
C ILE A 7 -5.38 -35.41 -13.96
N HIS A 8 -5.40 -36.14 -15.08
CA HIS A 8 -5.75 -37.55 -15.17
C HIS A 8 -4.48 -38.39 -15.40
N PRO A 9 -4.05 -39.23 -14.43
CA PRO A 9 -2.79 -39.99 -14.53
C PRO A 9 -2.72 -41.00 -15.68
N ASP A 10 -3.88 -41.48 -16.14
CA ASP A 10 -4.08 -42.37 -17.28
C ASP A 10 -4.01 -41.65 -18.64
N GLU A 11 -4.08 -40.32 -18.64
CA GLU A 11 -3.94 -39.46 -19.81
C GLU A 11 -2.69 -38.58 -19.68
N PRO A 12 -1.47 -39.12 -19.88
CA PRO A 12 -0.22 -38.38 -19.63
C PRO A 12 -0.03 -37.15 -20.53
N ASP A 13 -0.65 -37.16 -21.71
CA ASP A 13 -0.67 -36.04 -22.66
C ASP A 13 -1.91 -35.13 -22.50
N GLY A 14 -2.79 -35.44 -21.55
CA GLY A 14 -4.01 -34.68 -21.26
C GLY A 14 -3.74 -33.36 -20.51
N PRO A 15 -4.82 -32.64 -20.13
CA PRO A 15 -4.72 -31.39 -19.38
C PRO A 15 -3.90 -31.54 -18.10
N LYS A 16 -3.14 -30.49 -17.78
CA LYS A 16 -2.18 -30.48 -16.67
C LYS A 16 -2.58 -29.45 -15.62
N TRP A 17 -2.26 -29.75 -14.35
CA TRP A 17 -2.50 -28.81 -13.26
C TRP A 17 -1.76 -27.48 -13.52
N PRO A 18 -2.43 -26.32 -13.34
CA PRO A 18 -1.79 -25.02 -13.50
C PRO A 18 -0.73 -24.80 -12.43
N THR A 19 0.11 -23.79 -12.66
CA THR A 19 1.23 -23.46 -11.77
C THR A 19 0.78 -22.88 -10.44
N ARG A 20 -0.38 -22.19 -10.41
CA ARG A 20 -0.85 -21.48 -9.22
C ARG A 20 -2.38 -21.36 -9.21
N THR A 21 -2.99 -21.56 -8.04
CA THR A 21 -4.43 -21.39 -7.78
C THR A 21 -4.72 -20.45 -6.60
N ASN A 22 -3.69 -19.97 -5.92
CA ASN A 22 -3.80 -18.95 -4.88
C ASN A 22 -3.25 -17.64 -5.44
N TYR A 23 -3.86 -16.51 -5.18
CA TYR A 23 -3.40 -15.21 -5.65
C TYR A 23 -3.29 -14.25 -4.48
N ASP A 24 -2.35 -13.32 -4.60
CA ASP A 24 -2.13 -12.24 -3.68
C ASP A 24 -2.09 -10.92 -4.46
N LYS A 25 -2.48 -9.83 -3.80
CA LYS A 25 -2.34 -8.46 -4.26
C LYS A 25 -2.02 -7.59 -3.06
N THR A 26 -1.13 -6.64 -3.24
CA THR A 26 -0.75 -5.71 -2.18
C THR A 26 -1.05 -4.29 -2.63
N VAL A 27 -1.67 -3.52 -1.74
CA VAL A 27 -1.80 -2.07 -1.87
C VAL A 27 -0.77 -1.45 -0.96
N HIS A 28 0.00 -0.50 -1.48
CA HIS A 28 1.05 0.18 -0.73
C HIS A 28 0.66 1.62 -0.38
N GLU A 29 1.08 2.07 0.79
CA GLU A 29 1.12 3.49 1.15
C GLU A 29 2.57 3.99 1.15
N THR A 30 2.80 5.18 0.63
CA THR A 30 4.04 5.93 0.85
C THR A 30 3.72 7.39 1.17
N VAL A 31 4.19 7.85 2.34
CA VAL A 31 4.14 9.26 2.74
C VAL A 31 5.55 9.84 2.66
N SER A 32 5.75 10.79 1.74
CA SER A 32 7.02 11.48 1.54
C SER A 32 7.04 12.82 2.26
N TYR A 33 8.14 13.12 2.96
CA TYR A 33 8.33 14.35 3.70
C TYR A 33 9.39 15.21 3.01
N VAL A 34 8.97 16.28 2.34
CA VAL A 34 9.84 17.10 1.49
C VAL A 34 9.80 18.57 1.89
N ASP A 35 10.81 19.36 1.50
CA ASP A 35 10.71 20.81 1.55
C ASP A 35 10.01 21.40 0.32
N GLN A 36 9.87 22.73 0.29
CA GLN A 36 9.23 23.48 -0.81
C GLN A 36 9.93 23.31 -2.17
N THR A 37 11.14 22.75 -2.20
CA THR A 37 11.90 22.45 -3.43
C THR A 37 11.83 20.97 -3.82
N GLY A 38 11.11 20.15 -3.05
CA GLY A 38 10.99 18.71 -3.26
C GLY A 38 12.14 17.88 -2.67
N HIS A 39 13.03 18.48 -1.88
CA HIS A 39 14.11 17.73 -1.23
C HIS A 39 13.59 16.98 -0.01
N VAL A 40 13.97 15.71 0.15
CA VAL A 40 13.54 14.88 1.29
C VAL A 40 14.17 15.41 2.59
N VAL A 41 13.34 15.76 3.57
CA VAL A 41 13.76 16.33 4.86
C VAL A 41 13.53 15.42 6.05
N ALA A 42 12.73 14.36 5.89
CA ALA A 42 12.56 13.32 6.89
C ALA A 42 12.38 11.95 6.21
N LYS A 43 12.57 10.87 6.99
CA LYS A 43 12.42 9.51 6.47
C LYS A 43 10.96 9.28 6.02
N PRO A 44 10.73 8.81 4.78
CA PRO A 44 9.38 8.45 4.32
C PRO A 44 8.74 7.39 5.21
N HIS A 45 7.41 7.48 5.35
CA HIS A 45 6.60 6.40 5.94
C HIS A 45 6.11 5.49 4.81
N THR A 46 6.06 4.19 5.08
CA THR A 46 5.55 3.19 4.14
C THR A 46 4.74 2.16 4.90
N ASP A 47 3.59 1.77 4.33
CA ASP A 47 2.74 0.71 4.86
C ASP A 47 2.17 -0.15 3.72
N SER A 48 1.55 -1.28 4.03
CA SER A 48 0.95 -2.16 3.03
C SER A 48 -0.20 -3.00 3.57
N VAL A 49 -1.27 -3.11 2.77
CA VAL A 49 -2.37 -4.04 2.99
C VAL A 49 -2.33 -5.15 1.94
N ASN A 50 -2.31 -6.41 2.40
CA ASN A 50 -2.25 -7.58 1.53
C ASN A 50 -3.61 -8.28 1.42
N PHE A 51 -4.04 -8.58 0.22
CA PHE A 51 -5.25 -9.32 -0.11
C PHE A 51 -4.88 -10.69 -0.67
N THR A 52 -5.66 -11.71 -0.32
CA THR A 52 -5.49 -13.07 -0.87
C THR A 52 -6.81 -13.61 -1.40
N ARG A 53 -6.72 -14.51 -2.39
CA ARG A 53 -7.85 -15.34 -2.84
C ARG A 53 -7.38 -16.69 -3.35
N THR A 54 -8.30 -17.65 -3.39
CA THR A 54 -8.11 -18.96 -4.01
C THR A 54 -9.11 -19.14 -5.14
N VAL A 55 -8.64 -19.68 -6.26
CA VAL A 55 -9.46 -20.07 -7.41
C VAL A 55 -9.40 -21.58 -7.59
N VAL A 56 -10.28 -22.14 -8.42
CA VAL A 56 -10.31 -23.59 -8.69
C VAL A 56 -9.94 -23.88 -10.13
N VAL A 57 -9.76 -25.15 -10.43
CA VAL A 57 -9.37 -25.63 -11.76
C VAL A 57 -10.47 -26.55 -12.26
N ASP A 58 -10.86 -26.38 -13.51
CA ASP A 58 -11.73 -27.31 -14.20
C ASP A 58 -10.98 -28.63 -14.42
N ASN A 59 -11.46 -29.71 -13.81
CA ASN A 59 -10.76 -30.99 -13.84
C ASN A 59 -10.81 -31.68 -15.23
N VAL A 60 -11.62 -31.20 -16.16
CA VAL A 60 -11.76 -31.78 -17.51
C VAL A 60 -10.85 -31.06 -18.51
N THR A 61 -10.79 -29.73 -18.44
CA THR A 61 -10.07 -28.88 -19.39
C THR A 61 -8.72 -28.40 -18.86
N GLY A 62 -8.52 -28.43 -17.54
CA GLY A 62 -7.37 -27.85 -16.86
C GLY A 62 -7.39 -26.31 -16.79
N GLU A 63 -8.50 -25.68 -17.18
CA GLU A 63 -8.64 -24.22 -17.13
C GLU A 63 -8.83 -23.71 -15.71
N VAL A 64 -8.29 -22.52 -15.44
CA VAL A 64 -8.45 -21.84 -14.15
C VAL A 64 -9.81 -21.14 -14.11
N ILE A 65 -10.66 -21.54 -13.17
CA ILE A 65 -11.98 -20.95 -12.91
C ILE A 65 -11.83 -19.87 -11.84
N THR A 66 -11.98 -18.60 -12.25
CA THR A 66 -11.74 -17.43 -11.39
C THR A 66 -12.99 -16.92 -10.65
N SER A 67 -14.16 -17.51 -10.90
CA SER A 67 -15.42 -17.15 -10.24
C SER A 67 -16.34 -18.36 -10.10
N GLY A 68 -17.28 -18.31 -9.14
CA GLY A 68 -18.24 -19.38 -8.90
C GLY A 68 -17.84 -20.33 -7.77
N ALA A 69 -18.53 -21.48 -7.69
CA ALA A 69 -18.41 -22.41 -6.58
C ALA A 69 -16.96 -22.90 -6.40
N GLY A 70 -16.47 -22.89 -5.15
CA GLY A 70 -15.11 -23.31 -4.80
C GLY A 70 -14.05 -22.21 -4.90
N THR A 71 -14.34 -21.07 -5.55
CA THR A 71 -13.49 -19.89 -5.50
C THR A 71 -13.77 -19.05 -4.24
N THR A 72 -12.79 -18.28 -3.79
CA THR A 72 -12.97 -17.31 -2.70
C THR A 72 -13.00 -15.89 -3.25
N ALA A 73 -13.77 -15.02 -2.59
CA ALA A 73 -13.59 -13.58 -2.76
C ALA A 73 -12.18 -13.17 -2.30
N TRP A 74 -11.74 -11.99 -2.72
CA TRP A 74 -10.56 -11.36 -2.13
C TRP A 74 -10.81 -11.08 -0.65
N THR A 75 -9.86 -11.47 0.19
CA THR A 75 -9.89 -11.22 1.63
C THR A 75 -8.63 -10.51 2.06
N ALA A 76 -8.78 -9.43 2.81
CA ALA A 76 -7.68 -8.78 3.49
C ALA A 76 -7.02 -9.73 4.50
N THR A 77 -5.70 -9.75 4.48
CA THR A 77 -4.91 -10.46 5.48
C THR A 77 -5.16 -9.79 6.82
N ASN A 78 -5.45 -10.58 7.86
CA ASN A 78 -5.77 -10.09 9.21
C ASN A 78 -7.02 -9.18 9.29
N GLY A 79 -7.81 -9.06 8.21
CA GLY A 79 -8.99 -8.21 8.17
C GLY A 79 -8.70 -6.70 8.11
N ASP A 80 -7.44 -6.30 7.89
CA ASP A 80 -7.05 -4.91 7.76
C ASP A 80 -7.36 -4.37 6.37
N THR A 81 -8.13 -3.30 6.29
CA THR A 81 -8.54 -2.64 5.04
C THR A 81 -8.31 -1.13 5.12
N THR A 82 -7.34 -0.71 5.93
CA THR A 82 -7.11 0.68 6.26
C THR A 82 -5.63 1.03 6.20
N PHE A 83 -5.33 2.31 5.97
CA PHE A 83 -4.07 2.91 6.40
C PHE A 83 -4.39 3.94 7.47
N ASP A 84 -3.73 3.81 8.62
CA ASP A 84 -3.93 4.72 9.74
C ASP A 84 -3.34 6.11 9.44
N ALA A 85 -3.82 7.12 10.16
CA ALA A 85 -3.23 8.46 10.07
C ALA A 85 -1.78 8.45 10.59
N VAL A 86 -0.88 9.01 9.78
CA VAL A 86 0.55 9.08 10.09
C VAL A 86 0.91 10.49 10.54
N VAL A 87 1.35 10.61 11.80
CA VAL A 87 1.81 11.90 12.34
C VAL A 87 3.09 12.34 11.64
N SER A 88 3.09 13.57 11.14
CA SER A 88 4.24 14.16 10.47
C SER A 88 5.39 14.39 11.45
N PRO A 89 6.62 13.97 11.14
CA PRO A 89 7.76 14.13 12.02
C PRO A 89 8.09 15.60 12.25
N VAL A 90 8.67 15.92 13.41
CA VAL A 90 9.16 17.27 13.68
C VAL A 90 10.46 17.48 12.89
N VAL A 91 10.49 18.51 12.05
CA VAL A 91 11.69 18.96 11.34
C VAL A 91 12.09 20.33 11.90
N SER A 92 13.26 20.40 12.53
CA SER A 92 13.73 21.61 13.22
C SER A 92 13.72 22.84 12.31
N GLY A 93 13.13 23.93 12.82
CA GLY A 93 13.04 25.20 12.10
C GLY A 93 12.08 25.17 10.90
N SER A 94 11.19 24.18 10.80
CA SER A 94 10.20 24.08 9.74
C SER A 94 8.81 23.72 10.29
N VAL A 95 7.78 24.05 9.53
CA VAL A 95 6.38 23.68 9.81
C VAL A 95 5.87 22.84 8.64
N ALA A 96 5.30 21.68 8.95
CA ALA A 96 4.62 20.84 7.97
C ALA A 96 3.29 21.47 7.55
N ASP A 97 2.91 21.29 6.29
CA ASP A 97 1.60 21.71 5.76
C ASP A 97 0.42 20.96 6.39
N LYS A 98 0.66 19.72 6.85
CA LYS A 98 -0.28 18.93 7.65
C LYS A 98 0.42 18.34 8.88
N ALA A 99 -0.31 18.26 9.99
CA ALA A 99 0.22 17.63 11.21
C ALA A 99 0.21 16.09 11.12
N GLN A 100 -0.70 15.52 10.34
CA GLN A 100 -0.81 14.09 10.07
C GLN A 100 -1.51 13.85 8.72
N THR A 101 -1.31 12.68 8.12
CA THR A 101 -2.09 12.23 6.96
C THR A 101 -3.53 11.88 7.35
N ALA A 102 -4.40 11.76 6.35
CA ALA A 102 -5.76 11.26 6.57
C ALA A 102 -5.74 9.72 6.68
N VAL A 103 -6.68 9.16 7.45
CA VAL A 103 -6.95 7.72 7.42
C VAL A 103 -7.50 7.35 6.04
N VAL A 104 -7.00 6.26 5.45
CA VAL A 104 -7.56 5.65 4.24
C VAL A 104 -8.39 4.45 4.66
N THR A 105 -9.64 4.37 4.19
CA THR A 105 -10.57 3.27 4.51
C THR A 105 -11.03 2.52 3.27
N ASP A 106 -11.72 1.40 3.48
CA ASP A 106 -12.38 0.62 2.43
C ASP A 106 -11.43 0.14 1.33
N LEU A 107 -10.17 -0.13 1.70
CA LEU A 107 -9.20 -0.72 0.79
C LEU A 107 -9.68 -2.11 0.35
N ASN A 108 -9.56 -2.36 -0.95
CA ASN A 108 -9.81 -3.66 -1.53
C ASN A 108 -8.66 -4.03 -2.47
N ALA A 109 -8.69 -5.26 -2.98
CA ALA A 109 -7.62 -5.80 -3.80
C ALA A 109 -7.40 -5.06 -5.14
N ASP A 110 -8.33 -4.22 -5.56
CA ASP A 110 -8.22 -3.41 -6.78
C ASP A 110 -7.96 -1.93 -6.49
N SER A 111 -7.80 -1.54 -5.22
CA SER A 111 -7.34 -0.21 -4.84
C SER A 111 -5.96 0.08 -5.41
N ALA A 112 -5.74 1.32 -5.85
CA ALA A 112 -4.43 1.79 -6.26
C ALA A 112 -3.55 2.11 -5.05
N ASP A 113 -2.23 2.13 -5.25
CA ASP A 113 -1.28 2.57 -4.23
C ASP A 113 -1.53 4.04 -3.83
N VAL A 114 -1.39 4.31 -2.54
CA VAL A 114 -1.55 5.63 -1.95
C VAL A 114 -0.18 6.30 -1.85
N ASN A 115 -0.02 7.42 -2.55
CA ASN A 115 1.21 8.22 -2.49
C ASN A 115 0.87 9.62 -2.03
N GLU A 116 1.34 9.99 -0.84
CA GLU A 116 1.08 11.28 -0.23
C GLU A 116 2.38 12.04 0.02
N THR A 117 2.35 13.36 -0.16
CA THR A 117 3.50 14.24 0.11
C THR A 117 3.10 15.26 1.19
N VAL A 118 3.93 15.36 2.22
CA VAL A 118 3.88 16.38 3.28
C VAL A 118 5.00 17.38 3.01
N THR A 119 4.65 18.65 2.87
CA THR A 119 5.61 19.71 2.53
C THR A 119 5.97 20.54 3.76
N TYR A 120 7.26 20.71 4.01
CA TYR A 120 7.80 21.51 5.09
C TYR A 120 8.22 22.90 4.60
N THR A 121 7.75 23.93 5.29
CA THR A 121 8.14 25.32 5.09
C THR A 121 9.08 25.75 6.22
N LYS A 122 10.28 26.22 5.86
CA LYS A 122 11.22 26.77 6.86
C LYS A 122 10.62 28.02 7.51
N VAL A 123 10.62 28.04 8.84
CA VAL A 123 10.33 29.23 9.62
C VAL A 123 11.54 30.13 9.48
N GLY A 124 11.36 31.32 8.89
CA GLY A 124 12.44 32.29 8.77
C GLY A 124 13.02 32.65 10.14
N SER A 125 14.28 33.07 10.17
CA SER A 125 14.87 33.69 11.36
C SER A 125 14.14 35.00 11.63
N LEU A 126 13.15 35.00 12.53
CA LEU A 126 12.59 36.23 13.04
C LEU A 126 13.70 36.93 13.84
N VAL A 127 14.29 37.96 13.25
CA VAL A 127 15.03 38.97 14.00
C VAL A 127 14.01 40.06 14.32
N PRO A 128 13.44 40.11 15.55
CA PRO A 128 12.63 41.26 15.92
C PRO A 128 13.54 42.49 15.92
N SER A 129 13.35 43.39 14.96
CA SER A 129 13.88 44.75 15.06
C SER A 129 12.82 45.62 15.73
N SER A 130 13.16 46.17 16.88
CA SER A 130 12.37 47.22 17.52
C SER A 130 13.10 48.55 17.34
N SER A 131 12.36 49.62 17.07
CA SER A 131 12.86 50.99 17.17
C SER A 131 12.90 51.49 18.62
N ASP A 132 12.42 50.69 19.59
CA ASP A 132 12.54 51.02 21.01
C ASP A 132 13.98 50.81 21.49
N GLY A 133 14.60 51.89 21.96
CA GLY A 133 15.92 51.87 22.61
C GLY A 133 15.96 51.16 23.96
N ASN A 134 14.88 50.48 24.36
CA ASN A 134 14.77 49.68 25.58
C ASN A 134 14.42 48.20 25.28
N PHE A 135 14.64 47.75 24.03
CA PHE A 135 14.68 46.33 23.74
C PHE A 135 15.85 45.71 24.53
N PRO A 136 15.64 44.62 25.28
CA PRO A 136 16.67 44.04 26.15
C PRO A 136 17.90 43.54 25.38
#